data_AF-A0A7C6UHH9-F1
#
_entry.id   AF-A0A7C6UHH9-F1
#
_cell.length_a   1.000
_cell.length_b   1.000
_cell.length_c   1.000
_cell.angle_alpha   90.00
_cell.angle_beta   90.00
_cell.angle_gamma   90.00
#
_symmetry.space_group_name_H-M   'P 1'
#
loop_
_entity.id
_entity.type
_entity.pdbx_description
1 polymer ?
#
loop_
_entity_poly.entity_id
_entity_poly.type
_entity_poly.pdbx_seq_one_letter_code
_entity_poly.pdbx_strand_id
1 'polypeptide(L)'
;MESHAVHRSFYNKAALFVFLLCAFGNLSLGGSTGDDGPPMDAARQSYDEVFLSKSYSPMMKWDVARKASNLSAEQRQALWRLISDLDNEDAWYYALTALVSANDTSSVQEISKQLIEKNNRYYALALGHLGDKTAVPALQEALLQTNRSYVKEDVCMALRMLGVPANVEIPVETTNGIVDIQLSVSPASVSASREFVLGVVITNNTDKQVRITPRELFYARHLAVFSSEGHYVFPIRQFLGIAAQENLFIGISPGESVTVEETCAVHIEDASPGDWPVKTEKIWVLRGATGTWAFDVGPFVPGKDCEIKLVVECDSVVSDVGDKPLGESSAHGGRATSNCAILRIQ
;
A
#
# COMPACT_ATOMS: atom_id res chain seq x y z
N MET A 1 -4.35 12.55 33.33
CA MET A 1 -5.50 13.28 32.75
C MET A 1 -5.20 13.82 31.33
N GLU A 2 -4.30 13.18 30.57
CA GLU A 2 -3.99 13.51 29.16
C GLU A 2 -3.83 12.24 28.28
N SER A 3 -4.32 11.09 28.73
CA SER A 3 -4.30 9.84 27.94
C SER A 3 -5.49 9.72 26.96
N HIS A 4 -6.24 10.79 26.73
CA HIS A 4 -7.57 10.74 26.09
C HIS A 4 -7.90 11.91 25.14
N ALA A 5 -6.95 12.80 24.88
CA ALA A 5 -7.10 13.86 23.88
C ALA A 5 -5.91 13.76 22.92
N VAL A 6 -5.91 12.98 21.85
CA VAL A 6 -6.99 12.51 20.99
C VAL A 6 -6.31 11.34 20.22
N HIS A 7 -6.79 10.10 20.09
CA HIS A 7 -7.88 9.70 19.20
C HIS A 7 -8.09 10.60 17.94
N ARG A 8 -7.13 11.47 17.58
CA ARG A 8 -7.25 12.65 16.69
C ARG A 8 -7.44 12.14 15.27
N SER A 9 -8.68 12.19 14.82
CA SER A 9 -9.09 11.82 13.45
C SER A 9 -8.76 10.36 13.06
N PHE A 10 -8.92 9.46 14.04
CA PHE A 10 -9.38 8.09 13.85
C PHE A 10 -10.16 7.94 12.54
N TYR A 11 -9.81 6.97 11.69
CA TYR A 11 -10.69 6.45 10.63
C TYR A 11 -11.13 7.40 9.49
N ASN A 12 -11.08 8.73 9.62
CA ASN A 12 -11.84 9.61 8.71
C ASN A 12 -11.11 10.02 7.42
N LYS A 13 -9.78 9.86 7.33
CA LYS A 13 -9.03 9.92 6.05
C LYS A 13 -8.77 8.52 5.46
N ALA A 14 -8.89 7.46 6.26
CA ALA A 14 -8.36 6.13 5.97
C ALA A 14 -8.93 5.48 4.69
N ALA A 15 -10.08 5.97 4.20
CA ALA A 15 -10.77 5.43 3.04
C ALA A 15 -11.29 6.49 2.03
N LEU A 16 -11.15 7.80 2.30
CA LEU A 16 -11.63 8.83 1.34
C LEU A 16 -10.53 9.30 0.37
N PHE A 17 -9.27 9.17 0.79
CA PHE A 17 -8.11 9.82 0.17
C PHE A 17 -7.37 8.97 -0.86
N VAL A 18 -7.54 7.65 -0.79
CA VAL A 18 -7.01 6.68 -1.76
C VAL A 18 -7.41 7.07 -3.19
N PHE A 19 -8.54 7.78 -3.38
CA PHE A 19 -9.14 7.85 -4.71
C PHE A 19 -10.01 9.06 -5.07
N LEU A 20 -10.22 10.09 -4.23
CA LEU A 20 -11.21 11.11 -4.63
C LEU A 20 -10.83 11.87 -5.90
N LEU A 21 -9.56 12.05 -6.28
CA LEU A 21 -9.21 12.70 -7.55
C LEU A 21 -7.84 12.33 -8.13
N CYS A 22 -7.57 11.05 -8.41
CA CYS A 22 -6.64 10.79 -9.52
C CYS A 22 -7.26 11.21 -10.86
N ALA A 23 -8.60 11.29 -11.01
CA ALA A 23 -9.17 11.24 -12.36
C ALA A 23 -10.65 11.66 -12.59
N PHE A 24 -11.35 12.44 -11.76
CA PHE A 24 -12.64 13.01 -12.25
C PHE A 24 -12.40 14.21 -13.16
N GLY A 25 -11.99 13.88 -14.40
CA GLY A 25 -12.17 14.75 -15.55
C GLY A 25 -13.64 15.11 -15.73
N ASN A 26 -13.90 16.40 -15.95
CA ASN A 26 -15.07 16.93 -16.64
C ASN A 26 -16.45 16.39 -16.23
N LEU A 27 -16.85 16.54 -14.97
CA LEU A 27 -18.27 16.68 -14.65
C LEU A 27 -18.57 18.06 -14.07
N SER A 28 -19.14 18.91 -14.91
CA SER A 28 -19.88 20.10 -14.48
C SER A 28 -21.12 19.63 -13.72
N LEU A 29 -21.09 19.71 -12.39
CA LEU A 29 -22.28 19.61 -11.57
C LEU A 29 -22.65 21.04 -11.16
N GLY A 30 -23.61 21.60 -11.89
CA GLY A 30 -24.27 22.84 -11.51
C GLY A 30 -24.99 22.67 -10.18
N GLY A 31 -24.60 23.47 -9.19
CA GLY A 31 -25.16 23.46 -7.85
C GLY A 31 -24.77 24.72 -7.08
N SER A 32 -25.42 25.83 -7.44
CA SER A 32 -25.61 27.04 -6.61
C SER A 32 -26.42 26.63 -5.36
N THR A 33 -26.13 26.99 -4.10
CA THR A 33 -25.81 28.29 -3.49
C THR A 33 -25.15 28.12 -2.12
N GLY A 34 -24.24 29.04 -1.76
CA GLY A 34 -24.25 29.71 -0.45
C GLY A 34 -23.25 29.25 0.62
N ASP A 35 -21.99 29.70 0.52
CA ASP A 35 -21.19 30.10 1.69
C ASP A 35 -20.08 31.07 1.24
N ASP A 36 -20.08 32.29 1.78
CA ASP A 36 -19.26 33.44 1.38
C ASP A 36 -17.83 33.33 1.94
N GLY A 37 -17.03 32.42 1.38
CA GLY A 37 -15.56 32.45 1.50
C GLY A 37 -14.95 33.32 0.39
N PRO A 38 -13.85 34.06 0.65
CA PRO A 38 -13.31 35.01 -0.32
C PRO A 38 -12.92 34.32 -1.64
N PRO A 39 -13.20 34.94 -2.79
CA PRO A 39 -12.86 34.40 -4.09
C PRO A 39 -11.34 34.31 -4.20
N MET A 40 -10.81 33.10 -4.39
CA MET A 40 -9.37 32.85 -4.39
C MET A 40 -8.71 33.32 -5.69
N ASP A 41 -7.89 34.36 -5.56
CA ASP A 41 -6.82 34.65 -6.49
C ASP A 41 -5.54 34.00 -5.93
N ALA A 42 -5.37 32.69 -6.17
CA ALA A 42 -4.22 31.90 -5.70
C ALA A 42 -2.86 32.48 -6.13
N ALA A 43 -2.86 33.42 -7.09
CA ALA A 43 -1.69 34.17 -7.53
C ALA A 43 -1.12 35.13 -6.48
N ARG A 44 -1.83 35.46 -5.39
CA ARG A 44 -1.39 36.46 -4.39
C ARG A 44 -1.00 35.95 -3.01
N GLN A 45 -1.38 34.72 -2.63
CA GLN A 45 -1.11 34.18 -1.30
C GLN A 45 -0.01 33.13 -1.34
N SER A 46 0.87 33.14 -0.35
CA SER A 46 1.93 32.12 -0.23
C SER A 46 1.33 30.79 0.22
N TYR A 47 1.85 29.67 -0.29
CA TYR A 47 1.46 28.33 0.18
C TYR A 47 1.65 28.16 1.69
N ASP A 48 2.66 28.81 2.28
CA ASP A 48 2.90 28.81 3.73
C ASP A 48 1.71 29.40 4.49
N GLU A 49 1.17 30.52 4.02
CA GLU A 49 0.04 31.20 4.67
C GLU A 49 -1.23 30.34 4.64
N VAL A 50 -1.45 29.62 3.54
CA VAL A 50 -2.64 28.79 3.38
C VAL A 50 -2.50 27.47 4.14
N PHE A 51 -1.39 26.75 3.94
CA PHE A 51 -1.25 25.38 4.42
C PHE A 51 -0.95 25.31 5.93
N LEU A 52 -0.31 26.33 6.51
CA LEU A 52 -0.08 26.40 7.96
C LEU A 52 -1.23 27.05 8.72
N SER A 53 -2.10 27.81 8.05
CA SER A 53 -3.15 28.53 8.75
C SER A 53 -4.24 27.59 9.28
N LYS A 54 -4.66 27.86 10.52
CA LYS A 54 -5.80 27.21 11.19
C LYS A 54 -7.15 27.78 10.73
N SER A 55 -7.17 28.94 10.07
CA SER A 55 -8.40 29.52 9.50
C SER A 55 -8.85 28.81 8.23
N TYR A 56 -7.96 28.05 7.58
CA TYR A 56 -8.30 27.25 6.41
C TYR A 56 -8.70 25.84 6.81
N SER A 57 -9.90 25.42 6.39
CA SER A 57 -10.31 24.04 6.56
C SER A 57 -9.44 23.10 5.70
N PRO A 58 -9.30 21.81 6.08
CA PRO A 58 -8.61 20.82 5.26
C PRO A 58 -9.08 20.78 3.81
N MET A 59 -10.39 20.98 3.57
CA MET A 59 -10.97 20.96 2.22
C MET A 59 -10.54 22.17 1.38
N MET A 60 -10.43 23.35 1.99
CA MET A 60 -9.92 24.54 1.30
C MET A 60 -8.43 24.39 0.94
N LYS A 61 -7.63 23.81 1.85
CA LYS A 61 -6.21 23.49 1.57
C LYS A 61 -6.08 22.52 0.40
N TRP A 62 -6.94 21.49 0.34
CA TRP A 62 -6.99 20.57 -0.80
C TRP A 62 -7.41 21.23 -2.12
N ASP A 63 -8.33 22.19 -2.08
CA ASP A 63 -8.72 22.92 -3.29
C ASP A 63 -7.57 23.77 -3.85
N VAL A 64 -6.81 24.43 -2.97
CA VAL A 64 -5.59 25.17 -3.35
C VAL A 64 -4.54 24.23 -3.93
N ALA A 65 -4.23 23.13 -3.25
CA ALA A 65 -3.24 22.18 -3.73
C ALA A 65 -3.58 21.62 -5.12
N ARG A 66 -4.85 21.26 -5.37
CA ARG A 66 -5.31 20.70 -6.65
C ARG A 66 -5.31 21.70 -7.81
N LYS A 67 -5.44 22.99 -7.52
CA LYS A 67 -5.43 24.06 -8.53
C LYS A 67 -4.01 24.58 -8.83
N ALA A 68 -3.00 24.07 -8.12
CA ALA A 68 -1.61 24.42 -8.36
C ALA A 68 -1.22 24.14 -9.81
N SER A 69 -0.68 25.15 -10.48
CA SER A 69 -0.17 25.07 -11.85
C SER A 69 0.86 26.18 -12.06
N ASN A 70 1.80 26.00 -13.00
CA ASN A 70 2.81 27.00 -13.38
C ASN A 70 3.57 27.61 -12.17
N LEU A 71 4.08 26.75 -11.28
CA LEU A 71 4.74 27.18 -10.04
C LEU A 71 6.00 28.03 -10.31
N SER A 72 6.07 29.20 -9.66
CA SER A 72 7.28 30.02 -9.63
C SER A 72 8.39 29.35 -8.80
N ALA A 73 9.63 29.83 -8.91
CA ALA A 73 10.74 29.33 -8.10
C ALA A 73 10.50 29.53 -6.59
N GLU A 74 9.94 30.67 -6.22
CA GLU A 74 9.60 31.04 -4.85
C GLU A 74 8.48 30.14 -4.30
N GLN A 75 7.45 29.89 -5.11
CA GLN A 75 6.35 28.99 -4.75
C GLN A 75 6.86 27.56 -4.55
N ARG A 76 7.69 27.05 -5.47
CA ARG A 76 8.32 25.73 -5.33
C ARG A 76 9.18 25.67 -4.07
N GLN A 77 9.94 26.72 -3.76
CA GLN A 77 10.75 26.78 -2.55
C GLN A 77 9.88 26.76 -1.28
N ALA A 78 8.76 27.48 -1.25
CA ALA A 78 7.82 27.46 -0.12
C ALA A 78 7.26 26.04 0.09
N LEU A 79 6.80 25.39 -0.98
CA LEU A 79 6.31 24.01 -0.92
C LEU A 79 7.38 23.05 -0.37
N TRP A 80 8.64 23.20 -0.79
CA TRP A 80 9.74 22.38 -0.29
C TRP A 80 10.04 22.60 1.20
N ARG A 81 9.91 23.83 1.70
CA ARG A 81 10.03 24.09 3.15
C ARG A 81 8.96 23.33 3.93
N LEU A 82 7.72 23.36 3.45
CA LEU A 82 6.60 22.63 4.07
C LEU A 82 6.79 21.11 4.00
N ILE A 83 7.36 20.58 2.91
CA ILE A 83 7.67 19.15 2.78
C ILE A 83 8.78 18.71 3.74
N SER A 84 9.78 19.57 3.94
CA SER A 84 10.95 19.27 4.77
C SER A 84 10.64 19.34 6.27
N ASP A 85 9.64 20.15 6.65
CA ASP A 85 9.16 20.31 8.02
C ASP A 85 8.02 19.32 8.36
N LEU A 86 8.40 18.05 8.54
CA LEU A 86 7.46 16.95 8.82
C LEU A 86 6.78 17.02 10.20
N ASP A 87 7.27 17.89 11.10
CA ASP A 87 6.68 18.09 12.43
C ASP A 87 5.39 18.94 12.36
N ASN A 88 5.06 19.48 11.19
CA ASN A 88 3.97 20.42 11.00
C ASN A 88 2.67 19.76 10.49
N GLU A 89 1.61 19.87 11.31
CA GLU A 89 0.22 19.42 11.17
C GLU A 89 -0.29 19.24 9.71
N ASP A 90 0.06 18.11 9.08
CA ASP A 90 -0.35 17.69 7.73
C ASP A 90 0.08 18.60 6.55
N ALA A 91 0.80 19.70 6.79
CA ALA A 91 1.09 20.73 5.77
C ALA A 91 1.86 20.16 4.56
N TRP A 92 2.79 19.24 4.83
CA TRP A 92 3.62 18.58 3.83
C TRP A 92 2.81 17.79 2.79
N TYR A 93 1.66 17.23 3.16
CA TYR A 93 0.79 16.46 2.24
C TYR A 93 0.14 17.35 1.18
N TYR A 94 -0.37 18.52 1.59
CA TYR A 94 -0.93 19.50 0.67
C TYR A 94 0.16 20.03 -0.25
N ALA A 95 1.35 20.27 0.29
CA ALA A 95 2.48 20.77 -0.48
C ALA A 95 2.95 19.76 -1.54
N LEU A 96 3.10 18.48 -1.17
CA LEU A 96 3.45 17.42 -2.11
C LEU A 96 2.39 17.27 -3.21
N THR A 97 1.11 17.39 -2.85
CA THR A 97 0.01 17.33 -3.82
C THR A 97 0.00 18.54 -4.76
N ALA A 98 0.38 19.73 -4.28
CA ALA A 98 0.51 20.91 -5.13
C ALA A 98 1.62 20.72 -6.19
N LEU A 99 2.76 20.12 -5.81
CA LEU A 99 3.83 19.77 -6.76
C LEU A 99 3.34 18.77 -7.83
N VAL A 100 2.62 17.72 -7.41
CA VAL A 100 2.04 16.72 -8.32
C VAL A 100 0.99 17.36 -9.25
N SER A 101 0.08 18.18 -8.71
CA SER A 101 -0.99 18.83 -9.47
C SER A 101 -0.44 19.82 -10.51
N ALA A 102 0.66 20.49 -10.17
CA ALA A 102 1.38 21.35 -11.10
C ALA A 102 2.25 20.57 -12.11
N ASN A 103 2.29 19.24 -12.04
CA ASN A 103 3.14 18.36 -12.83
C ASN A 103 4.63 18.79 -12.77
N ASP A 104 5.11 19.13 -11.57
CA ASP A 104 6.45 19.69 -11.37
C ASP A 104 7.55 18.62 -11.41
N THR A 105 7.88 18.15 -12.63
CA THR A 105 8.93 17.15 -12.84
C THR A 105 10.31 17.61 -12.39
N SER A 106 10.55 18.92 -12.25
CA SER A 106 11.79 19.47 -11.70
C SER A 106 12.04 19.06 -10.24
N SER A 107 10.99 18.67 -9.51
CA SER A 107 11.05 18.22 -8.11
C SER A 107 11.32 16.71 -7.97
N VAL A 108 11.38 15.94 -9.06
CA VAL A 108 11.51 14.46 -9.03
C VAL A 108 12.77 14.00 -8.29
N GLN A 109 13.91 14.65 -8.53
CA GLN A 109 15.17 14.28 -7.89
C GLN A 109 15.13 14.47 -6.37
N GLU A 110 14.56 15.59 -5.91
CA GLU A 110 14.46 15.87 -4.48
C GLU A 110 13.40 15.00 -3.80
N ILE A 111 12.27 14.71 -4.46
CA ILE A 111 11.27 13.75 -3.94
C ILE A 111 11.88 12.34 -3.85
N SER A 112 12.68 11.95 -4.84
CA SER A 112 13.40 10.66 -4.86
C SER A 112 14.34 10.54 -3.66
N LYS A 113 15.10 11.59 -3.36
CA LYS A 113 15.95 11.65 -2.17
C LYS A 113 15.14 11.52 -0.88
N GLN A 114 14.03 12.26 -0.76
CA GLN A 114 13.15 12.17 0.42
C GLN A 114 12.52 10.78 0.59
N LEU A 115 12.19 10.08 -0.50
CA LEU A 115 11.70 8.71 -0.45
C LEU A 115 12.72 7.79 0.24
N ILE A 116 14.00 7.85 -0.15
CA ILE A 116 15.06 7.02 0.45
C ILE A 116 15.29 7.41 1.91
N GLU A 117 15.43 8.70 2.20
CA GLU A 117 15.78 9.18 3.55
C GLU A 117 14.67 8.95 4.58
N LYS A 118 13.41 9.17 4.17
CA LYS A 118 12.26 9.13 5.08
C LYS A 118 11.49 7.82 5.01
N ASN A 119 11.69 7.03 3.97
CA ASN A 119 10.98 5.77 3.72
C ASN A 119 9.45 5.95 3.87
N ASN A 120 8.93 6.98 3.19
CA ASN A 120 7.55 7.42 3.31
C ASN A 120 6.78 7.16 2.00
N ARG A 121 5.69 6.39 2.13
CA ARG A 121 4.84 5.90 1.03
C ARG A 121 4.32 7.00 0.10
N TYR A 122 4.06 8.20 0.62
CA TYR A 122 3.48 9.29 -0.17
C TYR A 122 4.47 9.91 -1.17
N TYR A 123 5.77 9.86 -0.89
CA TYR A 123 6.77 10.25 -1.88
C TYR A 123 6.79 9.27 -3.06
N ALA A 124 6.63 7.97 -2.81
CA ALA A 124 6.54 6.98 -3.87
C ALA A 124 5.34 7.26 -4.79
N LEU A 125 4.15 7.45 -4.21
CA LEU A 125 2.95 7.81 -4.98
C LEU A 125 3.15 9.08 -5.81
N ALA A 126 3.72 10.14 -5.20
CA ALA A 126 3.99 11.39 -5.91
C ALA A 126 4.90 11.17 -7.13
N LEU A 127 5.97 10.38 -6.99
CA LEU A 127 6.87 10.03 -8.11
C LEU A 127 6.15 9.25 -9.22
N GLY A 128 5.29 8.31 -8.84
CA GLY A 128 4.45 7.57 -9.79
C GLY A 128 3.54 8.51 -10.59
N HIS A 129 2.88 9.46 -9.92
CA HIS A 129 1.99 10.43 -10.56
C HIS A 129 2.71 11.44 -11.46
N LEU A 130 3.92 11.87 -11.08
CA LEU A 130 4.74 12.75 -11.91
C LEU A 130 5.18 12.08 -13.21
N GLY A 131 5.16 10.74 -13.29
CA GLY A 131 5.40 10.00 -14.53
C GLY A 131 6.85 10.02 -15.02
N ASP A 132 7.77 10.62 -14.28
CA ASP A 132 9.17 10.76 -14.66
C ASP A 132 9.96 9.49 -14.29
N LYS A 133 10.41 8.77 -15.33
CA LYS A 133 11.16 7.52 -15.18
C LYS A 133 12.53 7.68 -14.52
N THR A 134 13.04 8.90 -14.36
CA THR A 134 14.27 9.13 -13.58
C THR A 134 14.11 8.78 -12.09
N ALA A 135 12.88 8.65 -11.60
CA ALA A 135 12.57 8.18 -10.24
C ALA A 135 12.75 6.67 -10.02
N VAL A 136 12.83 5.87 -11.09
CA VAL A 136 12.84 4.40 -11.02
C VAL A 136 13.94 3.84 -10.11
N PRO A 137 15.21 4.30 -10.18
CA PRO A 137 16.26 3.79 -9.31
C PRO A 137 15.95 4.00 -7.82
N ALA A 138 15.43 5.17 -7.45
CA ALA A 138 15.07 5.47 -6.07
C ALA A 138 13.86 4.64 -5.59
N LEU A 139 12.87 4.42 -6.46
CA LEU A 139 11.76 3.51 -6.15
C LEU A 139 12.26 2.08 -5.92
N GLN A 140 13.14 1.56 -6.78
CA GLN A 140 13.72 0.22 -6.61
C GLN A 140 14.55 0.12 -5.32
N GLU A 141 15.35 1.13 -5.01
CA GLU A 141 16.13 1.17 -3.77
C GLU A 141 15.23 1.20 -2.54
N ALA A 142 14.18 2.05 -2.54
CA ALA A 142 13.19 2.10 -1.45
C ALA A 142 12.50 0.75 -1.23
N LEU A 143 12.19 0.02 -2.31
CA LEU A 143 11.56 -1.29 -2.26
C LEU A 143 12.44 -2.33 -1.54
N LEU A 144 13.76 -2.25 -1.75
CA LEU A 144 14.74 -3.15 -1.15
C LEU A 144 15.04 -2.80 0.32
N GLN A 145 15.02 -1.51 0.66
CA GLN A 145 15.39 -1.03 2.00
C GLN A 145 14.24 -1.03 3.00
N THR A 146 12.99 -0.97 2.53
CA THR A 146 11.84 -0.86 3.43
C THR A 146 11.36 -2.20 3.96
N ASN A 147 11.04 -2.24 5.25
CA ASN A 147 10.32 -3.37 5.87
C ASN A 147 8.82 -3.11 6.04
N ARG A 148 8.34 -1.92 5.66
CA ARG A 148 6.94 -1.53 5.83
C ARG A 148 6.14 -1.99 4.60
N SER A 149 5.25 -2.97 4.78
CA SER A 149 4.40 -3.52 3.70
C SER A 149 3.68 -2.42 2.90
N TYR A 150 3.06 -1.47 3.60
CA TYR A 150 2.36 -0.35 2.97
C TYR A 150 3.25 0.60 2.16
N VAL A 151 4.56 0.68 2.44
CA VAL A 151 5.51 1.44 1.61
C VAL A 151 5.87 0.63 0.37
N LYS A 152 6.13 -0.67 0.51
CA LYS A 152 6.38 -1.57 -0.63
C LYS A 152 5.23 -1.52 -1.62
N GLU A 153 4.00 -1.59 -1.12
CA GLU A 153 2.78 -1.46 -1.93
C GLU A 153 2.80 -0.17 -2.76
N ASP A 154 3.00 1.00 -2.15
CA ASP A 154 2.97 2.27 -2.88
C ASP A 154 4.17 2.46 -3.82
N VAL A 155 5.34 1.90 -3.47
CA VAL A 155 6.53 1.89 -4.32
C VAL A 155 6.31 1.01 -5.55
N CYS A 156 5.78 -0.20 -5.37
CA CYS A 156 5.39 -1.06 -6.48
C CYS A 156 4.35 -0.34 -7.35
N MET A 157 3.37 0.35 -6.75
CA MET A 157 2.32 1.07 -7.48
C MET A 157 2.93 2.14 -8.36
N ALA A 158 3.82 2.95 -7.80
CA ALA A 158 4.56 3.97 -8.53
C ALA A 158 5.39 3.37 -9.68
N LEU A 159 6.12 2.27 -9.46
CA LEU A 159 6.86 1.58 -10.52
C LEU A 159 5.93 1.14 -11.67
N ARG A 160 4.75 0.59 -11.35
CA ARG A 160 3.75 0.20 -12.36
C ARG A 160 3.18 1.41 -13.10
N MET A 161 2.94 2.53 -12.44
CA MET A 161 2.51 3.78 -13.09
C MET A 161 3.56 4.27 -14.10
N LEU A 162 4.84 4.04 -13.81
CA LEU A 162 5.96 4.32 -14.71
C LEU A 162 6.13 3.24 -15.82
N GLY A 163 5.30 2.20 -15.83
CA GLY A 163 5.40 1.07 -16.74
C GLY A 163 6.67 0.25 -16.53
N VAL A 164 7.22 0.27 -15.31
CA VAL A 164 8.41 -0.49 -14.92
C VAL A 164 7.96 -1.62 -14.01
N PRO A 165 8.36 -2.87 -14.29
CA PRO A 165 8.04 -3.97 -13.40
C PRO A 165 8.73 -3.78 -12.05
N ALA A 166 7.97 -4.04 -10.98
CA ALA A 166 8.55 -4.22 -9.66
C ALA A 166 9.29 -5.56 -9.67
N ASN A 167 10.55 -5.55 -10.08
CA ASN A 167 11.46 -6.70 -9.99
C ASN A 167 11.81 -6.92 -8.52
N VAL A 168 10.86 -7.47 -7.76
CA VAL A 168 11.10 -7.96 -6.42
C VAL A 168 11.62 -9.38 -6.58
N GLU A 169 12.77 -9.69 -5.97
CA GLU A 169 13.23 -11.07 -5.88
C GLU A 169 12.16 -11.89 -5.17
N ILE A 170 11.61 -12.88 -5.89
CA ILE A 170 10.63 -13.78 -5.30
C ILE A 170 11.37 -14.64 -4.28
N PRO A 171 10.97 -14.66 -3.01
CA PRO A 171 11.63 -15.46 -2.00
C PRO A 171 11.75 -16.93 -2.45
N VAL A 172 12.91 -17.53 -2.18
CA VAL A 172 13.19 -18.95 -2.43
C VAL A 172 12.53 -19.79 -1.33
N GLU A 173 12.03 -20.98 -1.67
CA GLU A 173 11.47 -21.94 -0.71
C GLU A 173 12.41 -22.16 0.47
N THR A 174 11.85 -22.05 1.67
CA THR A 174 12.52 -22.47 2.90
C THR A 174 12.27 -23.92 3.22
N THR A 175 13.36 -24.61 3.48
CA THR A 175 13.37 -25.82 4.29
C THR A 175 14.27 -25.56 5.49
N ASN A 176 13.79 -25.81 6.72
CA ASN A 176 14.52 -25.69 7.98
C ASN A 176 14.66 -24.26 8.54
N GLY A 177 13.59 -23.46 8.48
CA GLY A 177 13.51 -22.15 9.14
C GLY A 177 13.14 -22.25 10.63
N ILE A 178 13.25 -21.13 11.36
CA ILE A 178 12.76 -20.97 12.75
C ILE A 178 11.28 -21.39 12.85
N VAL A 179 10.52 -21.07 11.81
CA VAL A 179 9.18 -21.59 11.55
C VAL A 179 9.21 -22.13 10.13
N ASP A 180 8.74 -23.35 9.93
CA ASP A 180 8.54 -23.90 8.59
C ASP A 180 7.13 -23.54 8.13
N ILE A 181 7.03 -22.99 6.92
CA ILE A 181 5.75 -22.61 6.30
C ILE A 181 5.61 -23.43 5.02
N GLN A 182 4.45 -24.03 4.82
CA GLN A 182 4.11 -24.75 3.60
C GLN A 182 2.84 -24.18 3.00
N LEU A 183 2.96 -23.57 1.82
CA LEU A 183 1.84 -23.01 1.08
C LEU A 183 1.37 -24.03 0.04
N SER A 184 0.06 -24.19 -0.08
CA SER A 184 -0.58 -25.12 -1.01
C SER A 184 -1.81 -24.50 -1.64
N VAL A 185 -2.11 -24.92 -2.87
CA VAL A 185 -3.30 -24.52 -3.62
C VAL A 185 -3.98 -25.77 -4.16
N SER A 186 -5.29 -25.90 -3.94
CA SER A 186 -6.06 -27.06 -4.39
C SER A 186 -7.45 -26.66 -4.93
N PRO A 187 -7.75 -26.92 -6.23
CA PRO A 187 -6.83 -27.42 -7.26
C PRO A 187 -5.84 -26.34 -7.73
N ALA A 188 -4.64 -26.74 -8.18
CA ALA A 188 -3.61 -25.83 -8.70
C ALA A 188 -3.93 -25.23 -10.10
N SER A 189 -5.02 -25.68 -10.72
CA SER A 189 -5.54 -25.13 -11.97
C SER A 189 -7.04 -24.92 -11.86
N VAL A 190 -7.49 -23.70 -12.13
CA VAL A 190 -8.88 -23.26 -11.97
C VAL A 190 -9.33 -22.45 -13.18
N SER A 191 -10.61 -22.56 -13.52
CA SER A 191 -11.24 -21.61 -14.44
C SER A 191 -11.69 -20.37 -13.68
N ALA A 192 -11.85 -19.24 -14.38
CA ALA A 192 -12.47 -18.04 -13.83
C ALA A 192 -13.77 -18.35 -13.06
N SER A 193 -13.95 -17.72 -11.90
CA SER A 193 -15.06 -17.85 -10.95
C SER A 193 -15.22 -19.22 -10.29
N ARG A 194 -14.29 -20.16 -10.51
CA ARG A 194 -14.26 -21.43 -9.78
C ARG A 194 -13.49 -21.27 -8.47
N GLU A 195 -14.05 -21.86 -7.41
CA GLU A 195 -13.42 -21.85 -6.10
C GLU A 195 -12.21 -22.80 -6.03
N PHE A 196 -11.23 -22.42 -5.23
CA PHE A 196 -10.11 -23.25 -4.78
C PHE A 196 -9.79 -22.98 -3.32
N VAL A 197 -9.00 -23.86 -2.72
CA VAL A 197 -8.53 -23.71 -1.35
C VAL A 197 -7.07 -23.30 -1.36
N LEU A 198 -6.77 -22.20 -0.69
CA LEU A 198 -5.43 -21.80 -0.31
C LEU A 198 -5.18 -22.33 1.11
N GLY A 199 -4.17 -23.18 1.27
CA GLY A 199 -3.83 -23.80 2.55
C GLY A 199 -2.41 -23.48 2.96
N VAL A 200 -2.22 -23.03 4.20
CA VAL A 200 -0.91 -22.78 4.80
C VAL A 200 -0.74 -23.66 6.03
N VAL A 201 0.25 -24.54 6.01
CA VAL A 201 0.70 -25.28 7.20
C VAL A 201 1.88 -24.54 7.81
N ILE A 202 1.80 -24.25 9.11
CA ILE A 202 2.83 -23.53 9.86
C ILE A 202 3.30 -24.44 10.98
N THR A 203 4.59 -24.80 10.97
CA THR A 203 5.22 -25.65 11.97
C THR A 203 6.19 -24.84 12.82
N ASN A 204 6.00 -24.86 14.14
CA ASN A 204 6.87 -24.17 15.07
C ASN A 204 8.09 -25.03 15.40
N ASN A 205 9.24 -24.71 14.81
CA ASN A 205 10.51 -25.40 15.08
C ASN A 205 11.33 -24.76 16.21
N THR A 206 10.75 -23.80 16.93
CA THR A 206 11.42 -23.12 18.05
C THR A 206 11.18 -23.84 19.37
N ASP A 207 11.94 -23.46 20.40
CA ASP A 207 11.75 -23.90 21.79
C ASP A 207 10.71 -23.08 22.55
N LYS A 208 10.13 -22.05 21.93
CA LYS A 208 9.14 -21.14 22.52
C LYS A 208 7.80 -21.25 21.81
N GLN A 209 6.73 -20.84 22.47
CA GLN A 209 5.43 -20.73 21.82
C GLN A 209 5.46 -19.58 20.81
N VAL A 210 4.99 -19.84 19.58
CA VAL A 210 4.82 -18.82 18.55
C VAL A 210 3.32 -18.50 18.41
N ARG A 211 2.99 -17.24 18.09
CA ARG A 211 1.60 -16.82 17.85
C ARG A 211 1.46 -16.33 16.41
N ILE A 212 0.41 -16.76 15.74
CA ILE A 212 0.09 -16.32 14.37
C ILE A 212 -1.20 -15.51 14.31
N THR A 213 -1.24 -14.56 13.37
CA THR A 213 -2.40 -13.72 13.07
C THR A 213 -3.63 -14.59 12.77
N PRO A 214 -4.85 -14.18 13.19
CA PRO A 214 -6.09 -14.88 12.84
C PRO A 214 -6.22 -15.09 11.33
N ARG A 215 -6.89 -16.19 10.90
CA ARG A 215 -7.11 -16.55 9.49
C ARG A 215 -7.53 -15.37 8.61
N GLU A 216 -8.55 -14.62 9.03
CA GLU A 216 -9.11 -13.48 8.29
C GLU A 216 -8.09 -12.37 8.00
N LEU A 217 -7.10 -12.22 8.87
CA LEU A 217 -6.05 -11.22 8.75
C LEU A 217 -4.74 -11.81 8.23
N PHE A 218 -4.59 -13.14 8.25
CA PHE A 218 -3.35 -13.82 7.88
C PHE A 218 -3.02 -13.58 6.41
N TYR A 219 -3.91 -13.98 5.50
CA TYR A 219 -3.70 -13.79 4.06
C TYR A 219 -3.68 -12.33 3.66
N ALA A 220 -4.56 -11.51 4.26
CA ALA A 220 -4.58 -10.06 4.03
C ALA A 220 -3.24 -9.37 4.36
N ARG A 221 -2.47 -9.91 5.32
CA ARG A 221 -1.19 -9.33 5.76
C ARG A 221 0.04 -9.99 5.18
N HIS A 222 -0.01 -11.30 4.98
CA HIS A 222 1.16 -12.12 4.69
C HIS A 222 1.16 -12.71 3.29
N LEU A 223 0.04 -12.71 2.56
CA LEU A 223 0.02 -13.18 1.19
C LEU A 223 0.59 -12.11 0.26
N ALA A 224 1.63 -12.49 -0.48
CA ALA A 224 2.15 -11.77 -1.62
C ALA A 224 1.81 -12.54 -2.89
N VAL A 225 1.43 -11.82 -3.94
CA VAL A 225 1.08 -12.39 -5.23
C VAL A 225 2.04 -11.83 -6.26
N PHE A 226 2.50 -12.68 -7.17
CA PHE A 226 3.36 -12.31 -8.28
C PHE A 226 2.79 -12.88 -9.57
N SER A 227 2.90 -12.14 -10.66
CA SER A 227 2.66 -12.68 -12.00
C SER A 227 3.73 -13.71 -12.39
N SER A 228 3.49 -14.48 -13.45
CA SER A 228 4.48 -15.37 -14.05
C SER A 228 5.78 -14.68 -14.48
N GLU A 229 5.74 -13.37 -14.73
CA GLU A 229 6.90 -12.55 -15.07
C GLU A 229 7.65 -12.04 -13.83
N GLY A 230 7.18 -12.40 -12.63
CA GLY A 230 7.77 -11.99 -11.36
C GLY A 230 7.34 -10.62 -10.87
N HIS A 231 6.39 -9.97 -11.55
CA HIS A 231 5.88 -8.66 -11.12
C HIS A 231 4.99 -8.83 -9.90
N TYR A 232 5.26 -8.05 -8.85
CA TYR A 232 4.40 -7.97 -7.67
C TYR A 232 3.00 -7.47 -8.03
N VAL A 233 1.98 -8.19 -7.57
CA VAL A 233 0.56 -7.95 -7.79
C VAL A 233 -0.04 -7.28 -6.55
N PHE A 234 -0.84 -6.22 -6.77
CA PHE A 234 -1.35 -5.39 -5.68
C PHE A 234 -2.50 -6.03 -4.94
N PRO A 235 -2.54 -5.93 -3.61
CA PRO A 235 -3.78 -6.12 -2.88
C PRO A 235 -4.76 -4.98 -3.23
N ILE A 236 -5.96 -5.35 -3.67
CA ILE A 236 -7.11 -4.44 -3.75
C ILE A 236 -7.54 -4.17 -2.30
N ARG A 237 -7.36 -2.93 -1.86
CA ARG A 237 -7.58 -2.55 -0.47
C ARG A 237 -9.04 -2.72 -0.06
N GLN A 238 -9.35 -3.77 0.68
CA GLN A 238 -10.46 -3.77 1.63
C GLN A 238 -9.88 -3.53 3.02
N PHE A 239 -9.98 -2.28 3.49
CA PHE A 239 -9.52 -1.94 4.84
C PHE A 239 -10.39 -2.64 5.88
N LEU A 240 -9.87 -3.72 6.46
CA LEU A 240 -10.40 -4.23 7.72
C LEU A 240 -9.82 -3.39 8.84
N GLY A 241 -10.65 -2.48 9.37
CA GLY A 241 -10.41 -1.73 10.59
C GLY A 241 -10.40 -2.60 11.86
N ILE A 242 -9.81 -3.79 11.80
CA ILE A 242 -9.80 -4.71 12.93
C ILE A 242 -8.52 -4.47 13.71
N ALA A 243 -8.65 -3.80 14.86
CA ALA A 243 -7.59 -3.79 15.86
C ALA A 243 -7.43 -5.22 16.39
N ALA A 244 -6.31 -5.87 16.07
CA ALA A 244 -6.03 -7.23 16.51
C ALA A 244 -5.86 -7.26 18.04
N GLN A 245 -6.79 -7.89 18.75
CA GLN A 245 -6.64 -8.18 20.17
C GLN A 245 -5.71 -9.40 20.35
N GLU A 246 -4.84 -9.38 21.37
CA GLU A 246 -3.83 -10.44 21.60
C GLU A 246 -4.42 -11.85 21.78
N ASN A 247 -5.66 -11.95 22.24
CA ASN A 247 -6.39 -13.21 22.42
C ASN A 247 -6.93 -13.80 21.11
N LEU A 248 -6.86 -13.08 19.98
CA LEU A 248 -7.30 -13.59 18.68
C LEU A 248 -6.20 -14.41 17.99
N PHE A 249 -4.96 -14.34 18.45
CA PHE A 249 -3.84 -15.04 17.84
C PHE A 249 -3.85 -16.52 18.21
N ILE A 250 -3.58 -17.37 17.21
CA ILE A 250 -3.47 -18.80 17.41
C ILE A 250 -2.06 -19.09 17.92
N GLY A 251 -1.96 -19.65 19.13
CA GLY A 251 -0.69 -20.13 19.69
C GLY A 251 -0.31 -21.50 19.12
N ILE A 252 0.96 -21.68 18.77
CA ILE A 252 1.53 -22.93 18.28
C ILE A 252 2.65 -23.32 19.24
N SER A 253 2.52 -24.46 19.92
CA SER A 253 3.55 -24.93 20.86
C SER A 253 4.79 -25.42 20.11
N PRO A 254 5.96 -25.49 20.76
CA PRO A 254 7.16 -26.09 20.19
C PRO A 254 6.90 -27.47 19.56
N GLY A 255 7.29 -27.65 18.30
CA GLY A 255 7.12 -28.88 17.53
C GLY A 255 5.70 -29.13 16.99
N GLU A 256 4.73 -28.27 17.29
CA GLU A 256 3.36 -28.39 16.76
C GLU A 256 3.20 -27.68 15.41
N SER A 257 2.17 -28.09 14.69
CA SER A 257 1.75 -27.45 13.43
C SER A 257 0.29 -27.01 13.50
N VAL A 258 -0.02 -25.91 12.82
CA VAL A 258 -1.39 -25.47 12.56
C VAL A 258 -1.62 -25.31 11.07
N THR A 259 -2.84 -25.59 10.62
CA THR A 259 -3.25 -25.36 9.23
C THR A 259 -4.23 -24.19 9.17
N VAL A 260 -3.94 -23.22 8.31
CA VAL A 260 -4.81 -22.08 7.99
C VAL A 260 -5.29 -22.25 6.55
N GLU A 261 -6.57 -22.51 6.34
CA GLU A 261 -7.14 -22.65 5.00
C GLU A 261 -8.07 -21.49 4.67
N GLU A 262 -8.16 -21.08 3.41
CA GLU A 262 -9.18 -20.16 2.93
C GLU A 262 -9.67 -20.54 1.54
N THR A 263 -11.00 -20.62 1.37
CA THR A 263 -11.63 -20.71 0.06
C THR A 263 -11.43 -19.40 -0.69
N CYS A 264 -10.99 -19.47 -1.94
CA CYS A 264 -10.66 -18.34 -2.78
C CYS A 264 -11.29 -18.51 -4.17
N ALA A 265 -11.42 -17.43 -4.92
CA ALA A 265 -11.83 -17.46 -6.32
C ALA A 265 -11.10 -16.36 -7.11
N VAL A 266 -10.98 -16.57 -8.43
CA VAL A 266 -10.50 -15.53 -9.34
C VAL A 266 -11.66 -15.04 -10.20
N HIS A 267 -11.94 -13.75 -10.16
CA HIS A 267 -12.99 -13.10 -10.93
C HIS A 267 -12.41 -12.27 -12.07
N ILE A 268 -13.25 -11.98 -13.06
CA ILE A 268 -12.97 -10.96 -14.07
C ILE A 268 -13.84 -9.76 -13.72
N GLU A 269 -13.21 -8.64 -13.39
CA GLU A 269 -13.90 -7.41 -13.00
C GLU A 269 -13.59 -6.31 -14.03
N ASP A 270 -14.48 -5.32 -14.15
CA ASP A 270 -14.20 -4.14 -14.97
C ASP A 270 -13.09 -3.32 -14.31
N ALA A 271 -12.13 -2.85 -15.10
CA ALA A 271 -11.10 -1.98 -14.58
C ALA A 271 -11.74 -0.64 -14.20
N SER A 272 -11.70 -0.29 -12.92
CA SER A 272 -12.18 1.01 -12.45
C SER A 272 -11.48 2.14 -13.23
N PRO A 273 -12.21 3.07 -13.86
CA PRO A 273 -11.66 4.06 -14.80
C PRO A 273 -10.59 5.00 -14.23
N GLY A 274 -10.42 5.06 -12.91
CA GLY A 274 -9.33 5.83 -12.31
C GLY A 274 -8.13 4.99 -11.88
N ASP A 275 -8.31 3.71 -11.56
CA ASP A 275 -7.32 2.92 -10.82
C ASP A 275 -6.15 2.45 -11.69
N TRP A 276 -6.26 2.59 -13.02
CA TRP A 276 -5.30 2.04 -13.96
C TRP A 276 -4.84 3.04 -15.05
N PRO A 277 -3.52 3.18 -15.26
CA PRO A 277 -2.97 4.00 -16.35
C PRO A 277 -2.99 3.29 -17.71
N VAL A 278 -3.38 2.01 -17.77
CA VAL A 278 -3.49 1.23 -19.02
C VAL A 278 -4.96 1.09 -19.38
N LYS A 279 -5.30 1.36 -20.65
CA LYS A 279 -6.63 1.18 -21.23
C LYS A 279 -7.02 -0.29 -21.33
N THR A 280 -7.19 -0.98 -20.21
CA THR A 280 -7.75 -2.33 -20.19
C THR A 280 -9.14 -2.25 -19.61
N GLU A 281 -10.14 -2.78 -20.30
CA GLU A 281 -11.53 -2.73 -19.82
C GLU A 281 -11.76 -3.70 -18.66
N LYS A 282 -10.95 -4.74 -18.53
CA LYS A 282 -11.13 -5.82 -17.54
C LYS A 282 -9.81 -6.28 -16.92
N ILE A 283 -9.89 -6.70 -15.67
CA ILE A 283 -8.77 -7.23 -14.88
C ILE A 283 -9.14 -8.57 -14.23
N TRP A 284 -8.11 -9.37 -13.96
CA TRP A 284 -8.20 -10.55 -13.10
C TRP A 284 -8.13 -10.14 -11.64
N VAL A 285 -9.11 -10.55 -10.84
CA VAL A 285 -9.18 -10.27 -9.41
C VAL A 285 -9.18 -11.57 -8.62
N LEU A 286 -8.09 -11.84 -7.91
CA LEU A 286 -8.02 -12.94 -6.94
C LEU A 286 -8.63 -12.47 -5.61
N ARG A 287 -9.53 -13.23 -4.99
CA ARG A 287 -10.20 -12.83 -3.75
C ARG A 287 -10.43 -14.02 -2.80
N GLY A 288 -10.28 -13.79 -1.50
CA GLY A 288 -10.72 -14.73 -0.46
C GLY A 288 -12.26 -14.72 -0.31
N ALA A 289 -12.87 -15.87 -0.02
CA ALA A 289 -14.33 -16.02 0.03
C ALA A 289 -15.00 -15.12 1.08
N THR A 290 -14.26 -14.75 2.12
CA THR A 290 -14.70 -13.81 3.16
C THR A 290 -14.71 -12.35 2.69
N GLY A 291 -14.08 -12.08 1.54
CA GLY A 291 -13.86 -10.73 1.00
C GLY A 291 -12.78 -9.94 1.74
N THR A 292 -12.16 -10.49 2.79
CA THR A 292 -11.21 -9.77 3.66
C THR A 292 -9.96 -9.28 2.94
N TRP A 293 -9.63 -9.89 1.80
CA TRP A 293 -8.55 -9.49 0.92
C TRP A 293 -8.90 -9.83 -0.53
N ALA A 294 -8.34 -9.03 -1.45
CA ALA A 294 -8.38 -9.24 -2.88
C ALA A 294 -7.08 -8.75 -3.51
N PHE A 295 -6.73 -9.22 -4.70
CA PHE A 295 -5.54 -8.83 -5.45
C PHE A 295 -5.89 -8.58 -6.92
N ASP A 296 -5.38 -7.50 -7.48
CA ASP A 296 -5.44 -7.19 -8.91
C ASP A 296 -4.28 -7.90 -9.62
N VAL A 297 -4.58 -9.09 -10.14
CA VAL A 297 -3.62 -9.98 -10.80
C VAL A 297 -3.12 -9.43 -12.14
N GLY A 298 -3.80 -8.42 -12.70
CA GLY A 298 -3.40 -7.79 -13.95
C GLY A 298 -4.52 -7.82 -15.00
N PRO A 299 -4.21 -7.38 -16.23
CA PRO A 299 -5.22 -7.19 -17.26
C PRO A 299 -5.74 -8.53 -17.77
N PHE A 300 -7.06 -8.60 -17.98
CA PHE A 300 -7.69 -9.76 -18.61
C PHE A 300 -7.56 -9.66 -20.13
N VAL A 301 -7.04 -10.71 -20.75
CA VAL A 301 -7.01 -10.86 -22.21
C VAL A 301 -7.79 -12.12 -22.58
N PRO A 302 -8.91 -12.00 -23.33
CA PRO A 302 -9.72 -13.17 -23.71
C PRO A 302 -8.89 -14.26 -24.39
N GLY A 303 -9.04 -15.50 -23.91
CA GLY A 303 -8.35 -16.68 -24.44
C GLY A 303 -6.87 -16.80 -24.04
N LYS A 304 -6.40 -15.98 -23.11
CA LYS A 304 -5.07 -16.15 -22.50
C LYS A 304 -5.19 -16.60 -21.04
N ASP A 305 -4.52 -17.70 -20.74
CA ASP A 305 -4.30 -18.18 -19.38
C ASP A 305 -3.47 -17.15 -18.59
N CYS A 306 -3.67 -17.13 -17.28
CA CYS A 306 -2.87 -16.36 -16.34
C CYS A 306 -2.24 -17.30 -15.32
N GLU A 307 -0.92 -17.24 -15.18
CA GLU A 307 -0.20 -17.96 -14.12
C GLU A 307 0.26 -16.97 -13.06
N ILE A 308 -0.05 -17.26 -11.80
CA ILE A 308 0.40 -16.47 -10.66
C ILE A 308 1.16 -17.34 -9.67
N LYS A 309 2.16 -16.72 -9.05
CA LYS A 309 2.97 -17.27 -7.98
C LYS A 309 2.54 -16.62 -6.66
N LEU A 310 2.10 -17.44 -5.72
CA LEU A 310 1.67 -17.04 -4.39
C LEU A 310 2.79 -17.30 -3.40
N VAL A 311 3.04 -16.35 -2.50
CA VAL A 311 4.12 -16.40 -1.52
C VAL A 311 3.62 -15.91 -0.18
N VAL A 312 3.98 -16.59 0.92
CA VAL A 312 3.68 -16.11 2.27
C VAL A 312 4.92 -15.43 2.86
N GLU A 313 4.84 -14.12 3.10
CA GLU A 313 5.90 -13.35 3.78
C GLU A 313 5.61 -13.26 5.29
N CYS A 314 6.51 -13.84 6.09
CA CYS A 314 6.49 -13.73 7.54
C CYS A 314 7.80 -13.12 8.05
N ASP A 315 7.70 -12.03 8.80
CA ASP A 315 8.84 -11.51 9.55
C ASP A 315 9.07 -12.44 10.76
N SER A 316 10.27 -13.04 10.89
CA SER A 316 10.63 -13.69 12.15
C SER A 316 10.92 -12.63 13.20
N VAL A 317 9.88 -12.23 13.92
CA VAL A 317 10.04 -11.50 15.17
C VAL A 317 10.15 -12.52 16.29
N VAL A 318 11.38 -12.93 16.61
CA VAL A 318 11.66 -13.58 17.89
C VAL A 318 11.64 -12.47 18.95
N SER A 319 10.47 -12.15 19.48
CA SER A 319 10.39 -11.33 20.69
C SER A 319 10.83 -12.20 21.86
N ASP A 320 11.97 -11.85 22.46
CA ASP A 320 12.35 -12.43 23.74
C ASP A 320 11.34 -11.92 24.78
N VAL A 321 10.34 -12.75 25.12
CA VAL A 321 9.29 -12.38 26.08
C VAL A 321 9.89 -12.44 27.49
N GLY A 322 10.56 -11.37 27.87
CA GLY A 322 10.75 -10.99 29.25
C GLY A 322 9.93 -9.74 29.54
N ASP A 323 8.78 -9.89 30.20
CA ASP A 323 7.93 -8.95 30.98
C ASP A 323 7.97 -7.42 30.75
N LYS A 324 8.49 -6.91 29.64
CA LYS A 324 8.48 -5.47 29.35
C LYS A 324 7.23 -5.11 28.54
N PRO A 325 6.52 -4.03 28.92
CA PRO A 325 5.42 -3.52 28.14
C PRO A 325 5.92 -3.11 26.75
N LEU A 326 5.11 -3.40 25.73
CA LEU A 326 5.31 -3.06 24.33
C LEU A 326 5.64 -1.57 24.16
N GLY A 327 6.92 -1.25 24.19
CA GLY A 327 7.47 0.07 23.97
C GLY A 327 8.97 -0.11 23.82
N GLU A 328 9.44 0.01 22.58
CA GLU A 328 10.84 -0.15 22.15
C GLU A 328 11.28 -1.61 21.93
N SER A 329 11.00 -2.11 20.72
CA SER A 329 11.72 -3.23 20.11
C SER A 329 12.82 -2.67 19.22
N SER A 330 14.08 -2.86 19.61
CA SER A 330 15.22 -2.74 18.70
C SER A 330 15.23 -3.97 17.78
N ALA A 331 14.56 -3.87 16.64
CA ALA A 331 14.51 -4.95 15.66
C ALA A 331 15.77 -4.97 14.78
N HIS A 332 16.61 -5.99 14.95
CA HIS A 332 17.37 -6.58 13.85
C HIS A 332 16.78 -7.98 13.63
N GLY A 333 15.62 -8.02 12.98
CA GLY A 333 14.98 -9.27 12.57
C GLY A 333 15.58 -9.73 11.25
N GLY A 334 16.25 -10.88 11.25
CA GLY A 334 16.45 -11.64 10.01
C GLY A 334 15.08 -12.00 9.43
N ARG A 335 14.95 -11.99 8.09
CA ARG A 335 13.73 -12.38 7.38
C ARG A 335 13.63 -13.90 7.41
N ALA A 336 12.59 -14.46 8.00
CA ALA A 336 12.28 -15.88 7.82
C ALA A 336 11.67 -16.03 6.42
N THR A 337 12.31 -16.84 5.60
CA THR A 337 12.03 -16.96 4.17
C THR A 337 10.79 -17.85 3.91
N SER A 338 10.17 -17.60 2.76
CA SER A 338 8.80 -17.99 2.39
C SER A 338 8.72 -19.31 1.62
N ASN A 339 7.54 -19.94 1.63
CA ASN A 339 7.19 -21.01 0.70
C ASN A 339 6.26 -20.47 -0.40
N CYS A 340 6.31 -21.10 -1.58
CA CYS A 340 5.66 -20.67 -2.80
C CYS A 340 4.65 -21.70 -3.30
N ALA A 341 3.50 -21.26 -3.79
CA ALA A 341 2.59 -22.07 -4.58
C ALA A 341 2.31 -21.42 -5.94
N ILE A 342 2.04 -22.23 -6.95
CA ILE A 342 1.68 -21.77 -8.31
C ILE A 342 0.21 -22.05 -8.55
N LEU A 343 -0.52 -21.04 -9.04
CA LEU A 343 -1.90 -21.17 -9.49
C LEU A 343 -1.99 -20.82 -10.97
N ARG A 344 -2.58 -21.73 -11.75
CA ARG A 344 -2.91 -21.52 -13.17
C ARG A 344 -4.39 -21.23 -13.35
N ILE A 345 -4.68 -20.11 -13.98
CA ILE A 345 -6.03 -19.62 -14.23
C ILE A 345 -6.30 -19.76 -15.73
N GLN A 346 -7.36 -20.48 -16.08
CA GLN A 346 -7.83 -20.74 -17.44
C GLN A 346 -9.04 -19.89 -17.82
#